data_AF-A0AAE8QYT9-F1
#
_entry.id   AF-A0AAE8QYT9-F1
#
_cell.length_a   1.000
_cell.length_b   1.000
_cell.length_c   1.000
_cell.angle_alpha   90.00
_cell.angle_beta   90.00
_cell.angle_gamma   90.00
#
_symmetry.space_group_name_H-M   'P 1'
#
loop_
_entity.id
_entity.type
_entity.pdbx_description
1 polymer ?
#
loop_
_entity_poly.entity_id
_entity_poly.type
_entity_poly.pdbx_seq_one_letter_code
_entity_poly.pdbx_strand_id
1 'polypeptide(L)'
;MMTTLEIPSVLSSSQRRCQVLLMLYLPDAAVTAQSIIAANGVDDALARQDIAETRDEIQRYHRLDIVTHHDGCYRIEGSALNQRLCLLHWLRRALRLCPHFVSQQFTPALKTALKQHGIARPLYDDANLRALISFCSRKLQRQFEARDVQFLQLYLQYCLIQHHLGNTPQFSPVQRSWTQSRGEYFTAQEIVRHWKRRVPQGTHGDEQLFLALLFMMLRTPDPVLDKHQQDQRLRRAIVRMIARFRTQTGMNFSDEQGLTDQLYVHLAQALDRSLFDIGIDNSLPEEIHRLYPRLLRTTKEALSELEAEFGLRFSGEERALVAVIFGAWLMQETDLHEKQVVLLTGEDKACEELIEQQLRELTLLPLNIRYLSLEAFKKEGAPREAALVITPYPTALPLFSPPLIHAVETLNSQQQEHIRVMLES
;
A
#
# COMPACT_ATOMS: atom_id res chain seq x y z
N MET A 1 -15.98 -17.51 44.39
CA MET A 1 -16.17 -16.69 43.17
C MET A 1 -15.55 -17.46 42.02
N MET A 2 -16.38 -17.94 41.09
CA MET A 2 -15.89 -18.63 39.90
C MET A 2 -15.18 -17.61 39.00
N THR A 3 -13.89 -17.80 38.80
CA THR A 3 -13.17 -17.22 37.66
C THR A 3 -13.78 -17.79 36.39
N THR A 4 -14.61 -17.01 35.71
CA THR A 4 -15.04 -17.29 34.34
C THR A 4 -13.79 -17.38 33.49
N LEU A 5 -13.46 -18.60 33.04
CA LEU A 5 -12.48 -18.83 31.99
C LEU A 5 -13.03 -18.15 30.74
N GLU A 6 -12.51 -16.96 30.42
CA GLU A 6 -12.85 -16.24 29.20
C GLU A 6 -12.42 -17.09 28.01
N ILE A 7 -13.40 -17.52 27.22
CA ILE A 7 -13.17 -18.33 26.03
C ILE A 7 -12.52 -17.39 25.01
N PRO A 8 -11.30 -17.68 24.52
CA PRO A 8 -10.68 -16.85 23.50
C PRO A 8 -11.56 -16.83 22.26
N SER A 9 -11.72 -15.66 21.65
CA SER A 9 -12.51 -15.52 20.42
C SER A 9 -12.01 -16.47 19.34
N VAL A 10 -12.94 -17.12 18.65
CA VAL A 10 -12.67 -17.99 17.49
C VAL A 10 -12.17 -17.16 16.28
N LEU A 11 -12.31 -15.83 16.34
CA LEU A 11 -11.89 -14.91 15.29
C LEU A 11 -10.44 -14.46 15.48
N SER A 12 -9.67 -14.49 14.39
CA SER A 12 -8.35 -13.83 14.34
C SER A 12 -8.45 -12.32 14.53
N SER A 13 -7.37 -11.65 14.96
CA SER A 13 -7.33 -10.17 15.08
C SER A 13 -7.78 -9.48 13.79
N SER A 14 -7.32 -9.95 12.62
CA SER A 14 -7.74 -9.39 11.33
C SER A 14 -9.25 -9.51 11.07
N GLN A 15 -9.89 -10.61 11.51
CA GLN A 15 -11.33 -10.78 11.38
C GLN A 15 -12.09 -9.86 12.33
N ARG A 16 -11.65 -9.76 13.59
CA ARG A 16 -12.28 -8.90 14.60
C ARG A 16 -12.21 -7.43 14.20
N ARG A 17 -11.05 -6.95 13.75
CA ARG A 17 -10.88 -5.57 13.24
C ARG A 17 -11.75 -5.28 12.02
N CYS A 18 -11.92 -6.26 11.11
CA CYS A 18 -12.86 -6.11 9.99
C CYS A 18 -14.31 -5.97 10.46
N GLN A 19 -14.72 -6.75 11.47
CA GLN A 19 -16.07 -6.64 12.03
C GLN A 19 -16.27 -5.33 12.77
N VAL A 20 -15.31 -4.90 13.60
CA VAL A 20 -15.34 -3.58 14.27
C VAL A 20 -15.60 -2.48 13.26
N LEU A 21 -14.81 -2.43 12.18
CA LEU A 21 -15.00 -1.37 11.20
C LEU A 21 -16.35 -1.48 10.47
N LEU A 22 -16.77 -2.67 10.03
CA LEU A 22 -18.06 -2.81 9.36
C LEU A 22 -19.24 -2.47 10.27
N MET A 23 -19.14 -2.73 11.58
CA MET A 23 -20.15 -2.30 12.56
C MET A 23 -20.32 -0.77 12.53
N LEU A 24 -19.22 -0.02 12.46
CA LEU A 24 -19.24 1.44 12.38
C LEU A 24 -19.86 1.99 11.08
N TYR A 25 -19.97 1.16 10.04
CA TYR A 25 -20.65 1.50 8.79
C TYR A 25 -22.09 0.96 8.70
N LEU A 26 -22.60 0.26 9.71
CA LEU A 26 -23.99 -0.18 9.73
C LEU A 26 -24.92 1.05 9.81
N PRO A 27 -25.91 1.17 8.91
CA PRO A 27 -26.87 2.27 8.97
C PRO A 27 -27.62 2.29 10.30
N ASP A 28 -27.72 3.47 10.90
CA ASP A 28 -28.48 3.73 12.15
C ASP A 28 -28.08 2.87 13.37
N ALA A 29 -26.89 2.25 13.35
CA ALA A 29 -26.42 1.41 14.43
C ALA A 29 -25.73 2.22 15.54
N ALA A 30 -26.15 1.99 16.79
CA ALA A 30 -25.46 2.47 17.99
C ALA A 30 -24.31 1.52 18.34
N VAL A 31 -23.11 1.80 17.83
CA VAL A 31 -21.92 0.96 18.06
C VAL A 31 -21.26 1.34 19.38
N THR A 32 -21.43 0.52 20.40
CA THR A 32 -20.83 0.68 21.73
C THR A 32 -19.75 -0.38 21.99
N ALA A 33 -18.95 -0.21 23.03
CA ALA A 33 -17.95 -1.21 23.45
C ALA A 33 -18.62 -2.57 23.70
N GLN A 34 -19.78 -2.58 24.38
CA GLN A 34 -20.56 -3.79 24.64
C GLN A 34 -21.03 -4.47 23.35
N SER A 35 -21.45 -3.70 22.34
CA SER A 35 -21.84 -4.29 21.05
C SER A 35 -20.66 -4.97 20.35
N ILE A 36 -19.45 -4.40 20.44
CA ILE A 36 -18.24 -4.93 19.82
C ILE A 36 -17.78 -6.20 20.55
N ILE A 37 -17.76 -6.18 21.89
CA ILE A 37 -17.50 -7.33 22.77
C ILE A 37 -18.41 -8.49 22.38
N ALA A 38 -19.73 -8.23 22.29
CA ALA A 38 -20.72 -9.24 21.95
C ALA A 38 -20.55 -9.77 20.52
N ALA A 39 -20.29 -8.91 19.54
CA ALA A 39 -20.13 -9.31 18.14
C ALA A 39 -18.87 -10.16 17.91
N ASN A 40 -17.76 -9.82 18.56
CA ASN A 40 -16.49 -10.50 18.39
C ASN A 40 -16.26 -11.65 19.38
N GLY A 41 -17.06 -11.77 20.44
CA GLY A 41 -16.88 -12.76 21.50
C GLY A 41 -15.55 -12.61 22.22
N VAL A 42 -15.21 -11.39 22.63
CA VAL A 42 -13.95 -11.02 23.31
C VAL A 42 -14.25 -10.30 24.62
N ASP A 43 -13.25 -10.19 25.50
CA ASP A 43 -13.31 -9.35 26.70
C ASP A 43 -13.15 -7.84 26.39
N ASP A 44 -13.34 -6.99 27.40
CA ASP A 44 -13.25 -5.52 27.27
C ASP A 44 -11.84 -5.04 26.89
N ALA A 45 -10.79 -5.68 27.39
CA ALA A 45 -9.41 -5.27 27.12
C ALA A 45 -9.05 -5.53 25.66
N LEU A 46 -9.39 -6.71 25.15
CA LEU A 46 -9.15 -7.09 23.77
C LEU A 46 -10.04 -6.30 22.79
N ALA A 47 -11.30 -5.99 23.16
CA ALA A 47 -12.14 -5.10 22.36
C ALA A 47 -11.56 -3.69 22.23
N ARG A 48 -11.04 -3.11 23.33
CA ARG A 48 -10.36 -1.80 23.28
C ARG A 48 -9.10 -1.85 22.42
N GLN A 49 -8.32 -2.92 22.51
CA GLN A 49 -7.16 -3.13 21.66
C GLN A 49 -7.56 -3.21 20.18
N ASP A 50 -8.55 -4.02 19.83
CA ASP A 50 -9.03 -4.15 18.44
C ASP A 50 -9.54 -2.80 17.91
N ILE A 51 -10.23 -1.99 18.73
CA ILE A 51 -10.68 -0.63 18.35
C ILE A 51 -9.49 0.29 18.12
N ALA A 52 -8.50 0.31 19.02
CA ALA A 52 -7.31 1.15 18.89
C ALA A 52 -6.49 0.77 17.65
N GLU A 53 -6.25 -0.52 17.42
CA GLU A 53 -5.54 -1.00 16.22
C GLU A 53 -6.31 -0.70 14.93
N THR A 54 -7.65 -0.76 14.96
CA THR A 54 -8.49 -0.37 13.82
C THR A 54 -8.40 1.14 13.56
N ARG A 55 -8.44 1.95 14.63
CA ARG A 55 -8.28 3.40 14.58
C ARG A 55 -6.94 3.78 13.94
N ASP A 56 -5.84 3.22 14.43
CA ASP A 56 -4.50 3.50 13.92
C ASP A 56 -4.38 3.14 12.43
N GLU A 57 -4.96 2.01 12.01
CA GLU A 57 -4.94 1.57 10.62
C GLU A 57 -5.73 2.52 9.70
N ILE A 58 -6.95 2.94 10.08
CA ILE A 58 -7.73 3.86 9.23
C ILE A 58 -7.22 5.30 9.27
N GLN A 59 -6.58 5.71 10.38
CA GLN A 59 -5.89 7.00 10.47
C GLN A 59 -4.74 7.05 9.48
N ARG A 60 -3.93 5.99 9.45
CA ARG A 60 -2.79 5.87 8.55
C ARG A 60 -3.19 5.83 7.08
N TYR A 61 -4.15 4.99 6.71
CA TYR A 61 -4.45 4.73 5.30
C TYR A 61 -5.51 5.65 4.71
N HIS A 62 -6.38 6.23 5.53
CA HIS A 62 -7.52 7.00 5.06
C HIS A 62 -7.69 8.35 5.78
N ARG A 63 -6.81 8.72 6.71
CA ARG A 63 -6.92 9.97 7.50
C ARG A 63 -8.29 10.10 8.18
N LEU A 64 -8.76 8.98 8.71
CA LEU A 64 -9.99 8.89 9.50
C LEU A 64 -9.66 8.68 10.97
N ASP A 65 -10.60 9.00 11.83
CA ASP A 65 -10.49 8.71 13.26
C ASP A 65 -11.69 7.88 13.75
N ILE A 66 -11.53 7.14 14.84
CA ILE A 66 -12.62 6.53 15.60
C ILE A 66 -12.73 7.31 16.92
N VAL A 67 -13.85 8.00 17.10
CA VAL A 67 -14.11 8.83 18.28
C VAL A 67 -15.28 8.28 19.08
N THR A 68 -15.26 8.49 20.39
CA THR A 68 -16.38 8.19 21.28
C THR A 68 -17.22 9.45 21.50
N HIS A 69 -18.50 9.39 21.16
CA HIS A 69 -19.46 10.47 21.39
C HIS A 69 -20.03 10.46 22.82
N HIS A 70 -20.72 11.53 23.20
CA HIS A 70 -21.35 11.68 24.52
C HIS A 70 -22.39 10.60 24.84
N ASP A 71 -22.97 9.97 23.82
CA ASP A 71 -23.90 8.84 23.91
C ASP A 71 -23.19 7.49 24.17
N GLY A 72 -21.86 7.49 24.30
CA GLY A 72 -21.03 6.30 24.49
C GLY A 72 -20.83 5.48 23.21
N CYS A 73 -21.29 5.96 22.06
CA CYS A 73 -21.12 5.29 20.78
C CYS A 73 -19.80 5.70 20.10
N TYR A 74 -19.19 4.75 19.42
CA TYR A 74 -18.07 4.97 18.53
C TYR A 74 -18.56 5.39 17.15
N ARG A 75 -17.91 6.38 16.54
CA ARG A 75 -18.18 6.84 15.17
C ARG A 75 -16.89 7.11 14.43
N ILE A 76 -16.96 7.01 13.11
CA ILE A 76 -15.85 7.38 12.23
C ILE A 76 -15.95 8.87 11.91
N GLU A 77 -14.87 9.61 12.17
CA GLU A 77 -14.74 11.01 11.79
C GLU A 77 -13.76 11.18 10.62
N GLY A 78 -14.04 12.18 9.78
CA GLY A 78 -13.27 12.52 8.59
C GLY A 78 -14.17 12.78 7.38
N SER A 79 -13.56 13.09 6.23
CA SER A 79 -14.31 13.49 5.03
C SER A 79 -15.16 12.34 4.48
N ALA A 80 -16.30 12.67 3.85
CA ALA A 80 -17.14 11.67 3.19
C ALA A 80 -16.39 10.88 2.10
N LEU A 81 -15.42 11.51 1.42
CA LEU A 81 -14.55 10.84 0.46
C LEU A 81 -13.68 9.77 1.13
N ASN A 82 -13.05 10.11 2.25
CA ASN A 82 -12.15 9.19 2.96
C ASN A 82 -12.92 8.04 3.59
N GLN A 83 -14.10 8.29 4.17
CA GLN A 83 -14.98 7.24 4.69
C GLN A 83 -15.37 6.25 3.59
N ARG A 84 -15.71 6.75 2.40
CA ARG A 84 -16.01 5.90 1.25
C ARG A 84 -14.82 5.05 0.84
N LEU A 85 -13.64 5.66 0.67
CA LEU A 85 -12.41 4.94 0.31
C LEU A 85 -12.02 3.89 1.37
N CYS A 86 -12.21 4.20 2.64
CA CYS A 86 -12.03 3.27 3.74
C CYS A 86 -12.99 2.08 3.63
N LEU A 87 -14.29 2.31 3.47
CA LEU A 87 -15.25 1.22 3.30
C LEU A 87 -14.98 0.40 2.03
N LEU A 88 -14.50 1.02 0.95
CA LEU A 88 -14.11 0.31 -0.28
C LEU A 88 -13.02 -0.73 0.04
N HIS A 89 -11.96 -0.31 0.73
CA HIS A 89 -10.88 -1.20 1.13
C HIS A 89 -11.39 -2.32 2.06
N TRP A 90 -12.08 -1.94 3.12
CA TRP A 90 -12.42 -2.86 4.19
C TRP A 90 -13.60 -3.78 3.89
N LEU A 91 -14.56 -3.38 3.07
CA LEU A 91 -15.63 -4.28 2.64
C LEU A 91 -15.08 -5.39 1.73
N ARG A 92 -14.13 -5.07 0.83
CA ARG A 92 -13.42 -6.10 0.04
C ARG A 92 -12.64 -7.06 0.94
N ARG A 93 -11.94 -6.53 1.95
CA ARG A 93 -11.24 -7.35 2.96
C ARG A 93 -12.21 -8.22 3.74
N ALA A 94 -13.35 -7.67 4.17
CA ALA A 94 -14.36 -8.36 4.96
C ALA A 94 -15.09 -9.46 4.19
N LEU A 95 -15.37 -9.27 2.89
CA LEU A 95 -15.92 -10.33 2.03
C LEU A 95 -15.01 -11.56 1.98
N ARG A 96 -13.69 -11.40 2.15
CA ARG A 96 -12.73 -12.50 2.26
C ARG A 96 -12.63 -13.05 3.69
N LEU A 97 -12.54 -12.18 4.70
CA LEU A 97 -12.17 -12.57 6.06
C LEU A 97 -13.37 -12.91 6.96
N CYS A 98 -14.50 -12.22 6.80
CA CYS A 98 -15.71 -12.39 7.61
C CYS A 98 -17.00 -12.43 6.76
N PRO A 99 -17.11 -13.32 5.75
CA PRO A 99 -18.27 -13.40 4.86
C PRO A 99 -19.59 -13.68 5.59
N HIS A 100 -19.55 -14.37 6.74
CA HIS A 100 -20.73 -14.60 7.56
C HIS A 100 -21.29 -13.30 8.15
N PHE A 101 -20.44 -12.43 8.70
CA PHE A 101 -20.85 -11.12 9.19
C PHE A 101 -21.45 -10.26 8.06
N VAL A 102 -20.81 -10.27 6.88
CA VAL A 102 -21.30 -9.50 5.72
C VAL A 102 -22.68 -9.99 5.27
N SER A 103 -22.90 -11.30 5.20
CA SER A 103 -24.16 -11.88 4.73
C SER A 103 -25.29 -11.81 5.76
N GLN A 104 -25.00 -11.99 7.05
CA GLN A 104 -26.02 -12.08 8.11
C GLN A 104 -26.31 -10.75 8.81
N GLN A 105 -25.37 -9.81 8.82
CA GLN A 105 -25.54 -8.53 9.53
C GLN A 105 -25.49 -7.33 8.58
N PHE A 106 -24.38 -7.18 7.84
CA PHE A 106 -24.17 -5.99 7.00
C PHE A 106 -25.19 -5.89 5.85
N THR A 107 -25.39 -6.98 5.11
CA THR A 107 -26.33 -7.01 3.97
C THR A 107 -27.79 -6.78 4.39
N PRO A 108 -28.32 -7.45 5.43
CA PRO A 108 -29.68 -7.19 5.91
C PRO A 108 -29.87 -5.78 6.45
N ALA A 109 -28.88 -5.22 7.15
CA ALA A 109 -28.93 -3.85 7.65
C ALA A 109 -29.04 -2.82 6.51
N LEU A 110 -28.21 -2.96 5.46
CA LEU A 110 -28.31 -2.11 4.26
C LEU A 110 -29.70 -2.19 3.60
N LYS A 111 -30.21 -3.41 3.40
CA LYS A 111 -31.54 -3.63 2.78
C LYS A 111 -32.68 -3.05 3.64
N THR A 112 -32.55 -3.12 4.96
CA THR A 112 -33.52 -2.55 5.90
C THR A 112 -33.51 -1.03 5.84
N ALA A 113 -32.32 -0.40 5.87
CA ALA A 113 -32.17 1.05 5.77
C ALA A 113 -32.70 1.60 4.43
N LEU A 114 -32.37 0.95 3.30
CA LEU A 114 -32.91 1.31 1.99
C LEU A 114 -34.45 1.34 1.98
N LYS A 115 -35.08 0.34 2.62
CA LYS A 115 -36.54 0.26 2.74
C LYS A 115 -37.10 1.34 3.66
N GLN A 116 -36.46 1.61 4.81
CA GLN A 116 -36.88 2.63 5.78
C GLN A 116 -36.81 4.04 5.19
N HIS A 117 -35.79 4.34 4.39
CA HIS A 117 -35.66 5.60 3.66
C HIS A 117 -36.57 5.70 2.43
N GLY A 118 -37.39 4.69 2.12
CA GLY A 118 -38.32 4.71 0.99
C GLY A 118 -37.63 4.73 -0.38
N ILE A 119 -36.37 4.28 -0.47
CA ILE A 119 -35.65 4.21 -1.75
C ILE A 119 -36.34 3.17 -2.64
N ALA A 120 -36.52 3.49 -3.92
CA ALA A 120 -37.24 2.63 -4.85
C ALA A 120 -36.54 1.27 -5.02
N ARG A 121 -37.23 0.17 -4.71
CA ARG A 121 -36.72 -1.22 -4.83
C ARG A 121 -35.99 -1.53 -6.14
N PRO A 122 -36.47 -1.08 -7.33
CA PRO A 122 -35.76 -1.27 -8.60
C PRO A 122 -34.34 -0.70 -8.68
N LEU A 123 -33.89 0.11 -7.72
CA LEU A 123 -32.53 0.65 -7.65
C LEU A 123 -31.56 -0.30 -6.93
N TYR A 124 -32.06 -1.21 -6.10
CA TYR A 124 -31.21 -2.01 -5.22
C TYR A 124 -31.55 -3.50 -5.15
N ASP A 125 -32.57 -3.98 -5.87
CA ASP A 125 -32.78 -5.42 -5.97
C ASP A 125 -31.64 -6.11 -6.73
N ASP A 126 -31.38 -7.35 -6.34
CA ASP A 126 -30.20 -8.09 -6.80
C ASP A 126 -30.17 -8.27 -8.34
N ALA A 127 -31.34 -8.39 -8.99
CA ALA A 127 -31.43 -8.59 -10.44
C ALA A 127 -31.07 -7.32 -11.21
N ASN A 128 -31.64 -6.18 -10.83
CA ASN A 128 -31.32 -4.89 -11.47
C ASN A 128 -29.87 -4.46 -11.20
N LEU A 129 -29.35 -4.68 -9.99
CA LEU A 129 -27.94 -4.41 -9.69
C LEU A 129 -27.00 -5.27 -10.54
N ARG A 130 -27.29 -6.57 -10.72
CA ARG A 130 -26.49 -7.44 -11.61
C ARG A 130 -26.53 -6.94 -13.04
N ALA A 131 -27.71 -6.58 -13.55
CA ALA A 131 -27.85 -6.04 -14.91
C ALA A 131 -27.05 -4.74 -15.09
N LEU A 132 -27.08 -3.85 -14.10
CA LEU A 132 -26.31 -2.60 -14.07
C LEU A 132 -24.80 -2.89 -14.06
N ILE A 133 -24.33 -3.81 -13.22
CA ILE A 133 -22.91 -4.20 -13.15
C ILE A 133 -22.46 -4.83 -14.47
N SER A 134 -23.27 -5.70 -15.08
CA SER A 134 -22.98 -6.28 -16.40
C SER A 134 -22.93 -5.22 -17.50
N PHE A 135 -23.78 -4.19 -17.43
CA PHE A 135 -23.71 -3.04 -18.33
C PHE A 135 -22.39 -2.28 -18.14
N CYS A 136 -21.99 -1.99 -16.90
CA CYS A 136 -20.73 -1.32 -16.59
C CYS A 136 -19.52 -2.13 -17.08
N SER A 137 -19.51 -3.44 -16.86
CA SER A 137 -18.48 -4.37 -17.36
C SER A 137 -18.29 -4.25 -18.88
N ARG A 138 -19.38 -4.28 -19.66
CA ARG A 138 -19.30 -4.12 -21.12
C ARG A 138 -18.82 -2.73 -21.54
N LYS A 139 -19.31 -1.68 -20.89
CA LYS A 139 -18.92 -0.28 -21.19
C LYS A 139 -17.46 0.00 -20.89
N LEU A 140 -16.96 -0.53 -19.78
CA LEU A 140 -15.56 -0.41 -19.35
C LEU A 140 -14.64 -1.40 -20.06
N GLN A 141 -15.19 -2.37 -20.80
CA GLN A 141 -14.46 -3.49 -21.40
C GLN A 141 -13.63 -4.29 -20.37
N ARG A 142 -14.22 -4.52 -19.18
CA ARG A 142 -13.58 -5.22 -18.05
C ARG A 142 -14.45 -6.37 -17.58
N GLN A 143 -13.81 -7.46 -17.18
CA GLN A 143 -14.48 -8.56 -16.50
C GLN A 143 -14.45 -8.31 -14.99
N PHE A 144 -15.60 -8.48 -14.33
CA PHE A 144 -15.68 -8.46 -12.87
C PHE A 144 -15.81 -9.90 -12.37
N GLU A 145 -14.95 -10.28 -11.41
CA GLU A 145 -15.06 -11.58 -10.75
C GLU A 145 -16.35 -11.64 -9.92
N ALA A 146 -16.77 -12.86 -9.53
CA ALA A 146 -17.94 -13.04 -8.68
C ALA A 146 -17.86 -12.23 -7.36
N ARG A 147 -16.66 -12.10 -6.79
CA ARG A 147 -16.41 -11.28 -5.59
C ARG A 147 -16.56 -9.79 -5.85
N ASP A 148 -16.10 -9.29 -6.99
CA ASP A 148 -16.27 -7.88 -7.36
C ASP A 148 -17.73 -7.55 -7.63
N VAL A 149 -18.47 -8.48 -8.25
CA VAL A 149 -19.93 -8.35 -8.44
C VAL A 149 -20.62 -8.27 -7.08
N GLN A 150 -20.32 -9.19 -6.15
CA GLN A 150 -20.89 -9.16 -4.80
C GLN A 150 -20.55 -7.86 -4.06
N PHE A 151 -19.29 -7.42 -4.13
CA PHE A 151 -18.84 -6.14 -3.57
C PHE A 151 -19.63 -4.97 -4.16
N LEU A 152 -19.69 -4.84 -5.48
CA LEU A 152 -20.40 -3.76 -6.17
C LEU A 152 -21.90 -3.75 -5.83
N GLN A 153 -22.54 -4.91 -5.69
CA GLN A 153 -23.95 -4.98 -5.28
C GLN A 153 -24.17 -4.34 -3.91
N LEU A 154 -23.32 -4.63 -2.92
CA LEU A 154 -23.42 -4.06 -1.57
C LEU A 154 -22.97 -2.60 -1.54
N TYR A 155 -21.90 -2.29 -2.25
CA TYR A 155 -21.29 -0.98 -2.19
C TYR A 155 -22.15 0.07 -2.91
N LEU A 156 -22.79 -0.25 -4.04
CA LEU A 156 -23.75 0.64 -4.70
C LEU A 156 -24.99 0.88 -3.84
N GLN A 157 -25.43 -0.11 -3.07
CA GLN A 157 -26.51 0.04 -2.08
C GLN A 157 -26.13 1.04 -0.98
N TYR A 158 -24.93 0.90 -0.42
CA TYR A 158 -24.40 1.88 0.52
C TYR A 158 -24.31 3.27 -0.11
N CYS A 159 -23.85 3.38 -1.37
CA CYS A 159 -23.78 4.65 -2.09
C CYS A 159 -25.15 5.31 -2.25
N LEU A 160 -26.18 4.53 -2.56
CA LEU A 160 -27.56 5.00 -2.67
C LEU A 160 -28.09 5.60 -1.35
N ILE A 161 -27.82 4.93 -0.21
CA ILE A 161 -28.19 5.45 1.12
C ILE A 161 -27.49 6.78 1.38
N GLN A 162 -26.16 6.81 1.22
CA GLN A 162 -25.38 8.02 1.49
C GLN A 162 -25.77 9.18 0.57
N HIS A 163 -26.05 8.90 -0.71
CA HIS A 163 -26.57 9.89 -1.65
C HIS A 163 -27.93 10.44 -1.20
N HIS A 164 -28.84 9.57 -0.76
CA HIS A 164 -30.15 9.96 -0.24
C HIS A 164 -30.04 10.84 1.02
N LEU A 165 -29.07 10.57 1.89
CA LEU A 165 -28.80 11.35 3.10
C LEU A 165 -28.05 12.67 2.84
N GLY A 166 -27.66 12.97 1.60
CA GLY A 166 -26.87 14.16 1.26
C GLY A 166 -25.38 14.05 1.58
N ASN A 167 -24.91 12.88 2.02
CA ASN A 167 -23.50 12.60 2.34
C ASN A 167 -22.69 12.32 1.06
N THR A 168 -22.51 13.35 0.25
CA THR A 168 -21.77 13.26 -1.02
C THR A 168 -20.29 13.61 -0.82
N PRO A 169 -19.35 12.81 -1.35
CA PRO A 169 -17.93 13.13 -1.33
C PRO A 169 -17.61 14.47 -2.01
N GLN A 170 -16.66 15.21 -1.45
CA GLN A 170 -16.12 16.42 -2.06
C GLN A 170 -14.78 16.12 -2.70
N PHE A 171 -14.53 16.72 -3.87
CA PHE A 171 -13.30 16.56 -4.63
C PHE A 171 -12.60 17.91 -4.79
N SER A 172 -11.28 17.93 -4.64
CA SER A 172 -10.49 19.10 -5.02
C SER A 172 -10.56 19.35 -6.53
N PRO A 173 -10.24 20.56 -7.03
CA PRO A 173 -10.20 20.82 -8.47
C PRO A 173 -9.29 19.85 -9.25
N VAL A 174 -8.14 19.49 -8.66
CA VAL A 174 -7.19 18.55 -9.27
C VAL A 174 -7.78 17.15 -9.32
N GLN A 175 -8.35 16.66 -8.22
CA GLN A 175 -9.00 15.35 -8.17
C GLN A 175 -10.18 15.26 -9.15
N ARG A 176 -11.00 16.32 -9.24
CA ARG A 176 -12.09 16.42 -10.21
C ARG A 176 -11.57 16.29 -11.65
N SER A 177 -10.59 17.11 -12.01
CA SER A 177 -10.00 17.08 -13.36
C SER A 177 -9.41 15.71 -13.69
N TRP A 178 -8.72 15.10 -12.73
CA TRP A 178 -8.14 13.77 -12.88
C TRP A 178 -9.21 12.72 -13.17
N THR A 179 -10.22 12.60 -12.30
CA THR A 179 -11.30 11.63 -12.44
C THR A 179 -12.10 11.85 -13.72
N GLN A 180 -12.40 13.10 -14.08
CA GLN A 180 -13.15 13.43 -15.30
C GLN A 180 -12.40 13.08 -16.59
N SER A 181 -11.07 12.99 -16.56
CA SER A 181 -10.27 12.60 -17.71
C SER A 181 -10.29 11.09 -17.99
N ARG A 182 -10.88 10.29 -17.08
CA ARG A 182 -10.89 8.82 -17.15
C ARG A 182 -12.17 8.30 -17.81
N GLY A 183 -12.05 7.15 -18.50
CA GLY A 183 -13.19 6.52 -19.19
C GLY A 183 -14.31 6.09 -18.22
N GLU A 184 -13.93 5.77 -16.98
CA GLU A 184 -14.80 5.42 -15.86
C GLU A 184 -15.82 6.51 -15.55
N TYR A 185 -15.47 7.78 -15.75
CA TYR A 185 -16.36 8.90 -15.51
C TYR A 185 -17.63 8.84 -16.35
N PHE A 186 -17.51 8.55 -17.64
CA PHE A 186 -18.67 8.44 -18.53
C PHE A 186 -19.61 7.30 -18.12
N THR A 187 -19.06 6.19 -17.61
CA THR A 187 -19.88 5.07 -17.12
C THR A 187 -20.59 5.45 -15.82
N ALA A 188 -19.91 6.15 -14.91
CA ALA A 188 -20.48 6.65 -13.67
C ALA A 188 -21.63 7.65 -13.89
N GLN A 189 -21.53 8.52 -14.90
CA GLN A 189 -22.59 9.46 -15.28
C GLN A 189 -23.90 8.75 -15.62
N GLU A 190 -23.84 7.62 -16.33
CA GLU A 190 -25.03 6.84 -16.68
C GLU A 190 -25.69 6.23 -15.44
N ILE A 191 -24.92 5.73 -14.47
CA ILE A 191 -25.43 5.22 -13.20
C ILE A 191 -26.19 6.33 -12.46
N VAL A 192 -25.55 7.48 -12.26
CA VAL A 192 -26.16 8.61 -11.55
C VAL A 192 -27.40 9.14 -12.29
N ARG A 193 -27.39 9.14 -13.62
CA ARG A 193 -28.57 9.52 -14.43
C ARG A 193 -29.76 8.60 -14.15
N HIS A 194 -29.53 7.30 -13.96
CA HIS A 194 -30.58 6.36 -13.56
C HIS A 194 -31.10 6.61 -12.14
N TRP A 195 -30.22 6.96 -11.19
CA TRP A 195 -30.60 7.28 -9.81
C TRP A 195 -31.43 8.55 -9.72
N LYS A 196 -30.99 9.63 -10.38
CA LYS A 196 -31.68 10.94 -10.38
C LYS A 196 -33.12 10.87 -10.91
N ARG A 197 -33.45 9.92 -11.78
CA ARG A 197 -34.83 9.71 -12.27
C ARG A 197 -35.77 9.13 -11.21
N ARG A 198 -35.24 8.53 -10.14
CA ARG A 198 -35.99 7.71 -9.17
C ARG A 198 -35.78 8.13 -7.72
N VAL A 199 -34.81 9.00 -7.44
CA VAL A 199 -34.53 9.57 -6.11
C VAL A 199 -34.74 11.09 -6.19
N PRO A 200 -35.87 11.62 -5.73
CA PRO A 200 -36.14 13.05 -5.75
C PRO A 200 -35.52 13.71 -4.50
N GLN A 201 -34.29 14.23 -4.61
CA GLN A 201 -33.73 15.40 -3.92
C GLN A 201 -32.19 15.46 -4.09
N GLY A 202 -31.62 16.68 -4.00
CA GLY A 202 -30.19 16.97 -3.84
C GLY A 202 -29.38 17.08 -5.13
N THR A 203 -29.04 18.29 -5.54
CA THR A 203 -28.06 18.63 -6.59
C THR A 203 -26.63 18.34 -6.14
N HIS A 204 -26.33 17.15 -5.66
CA HIS A 204 -24.97 16.79 -5.32
C HIS A 204 -24.24 16.28 -6.57
N GLY A 205 -23.34 17.12 -7.09
CA GLY A 205 -22.71 16.93 -8.40
C GLY A 205 -21.62 15.86 -8.48
N ASP A 206 -21.17 15.36 -7.33
CA ASP A 206 -19.88 14.64 -7.24
C ASP A 206 -20.04 13.13 -6.99
N GLU A 207 -21.25 12.59 -6.84
CA GLU A 207 -21.44 11.13 -6.71
C GLU A 207 -20.93 10.39 -7.96
N GLN A 208 -21.08 11.00 -9.14
CA GLN A 208 -20.50 10.47 -10.38
C GLN A 208 -18.96 10.47 -10.37
N LEU A 209 -18.31 11.42 -9.69
CA LEU A 209 -16.85 11.42 -9.53
C LEU A 209 -16.45 10.25 -8.62
N PHE A 210 -17.18 10.05 -7.52
CA PHE A 210 -16.88 8.96 -6.62
C PHE A 210 -17.13 7.59 -7.25
N LEU A 211 -18.22 7.39 -8.00
CA LEU A 211 -18.44 6.14 -8.72
C LEU A 211 -17.39 5.90 -9.82
N ALA A 212 -16.88 6.96 -10.45
CA ALA A 212 -15.76 6.83 -11.38
C ALA A 212 -14.48 6.39 -10.65
N LEU A 213 -14.16 7.02 -9.51
CA LEU A 213 -13.05 6.63 -8.65
C LEU A 213 -13.17 5.20 -8.14
N LEU A 214 -14.38 4.74 -7.78
CA LEU A 214 -14.64 3.36 -7.42
C LEU A 214 -14.20 2.39 -8.52
N PHE A 215 -14.56 2.65 -9.78
CA PHE A 215 -14.16 1.80 -10.90
C PHE A 215 -12.67 1.93 -11.25
N MET A 216 -12.05 3.09 -11.01
CA MET A 216 -10.60 3.27 -11.12
C MET A 216 -9.87 2.41 -10.08
N MET A 217 -10.31 2.44 -8.82
CA MET A 217 -9.73 1.66 -7.72
C MET A 217 -9.98 0.14 -7.83
N LEU A 218 -10.98 -0.28 -8.62
CA LEU A 218 -11.23 -1.68 -8.96
C LEU A 218 -10.49 -2.14 -10.23
N ARG A 219 -9.85 -1.22 -10.96
CA ARG A 219 -9.10 -1.57 -12.17
C ARG A 219 -7.84 -2.36 -11.80
N THR A 220 -7.66 -3.50 -12.45
CA THR A 220 -6.35 -4.13 -12.61
C THR A 220 -5.73 -3.60 -13.90
N PRO A 221 -4.63 -2.83 -13.84
CA PRO A 221 -3.96 -2.36 -15.05
C PRO A 221 -3.44 -3.54 -15.87
N ASP A 222 -3.52 -3.42 -17.19
CA ASP A 222 -3.08 -4.43 -18.14
C ASP A 222 -2.07 -3.80 -19.12
N PRO A 223 -0.77 -4.17 -19.01
CA PRO A 223 0.27 -3.64 -19.87
C PRO A 223 0.06 -3.88 -21.38
N VAL A 224 -0.76 -4.84 -21.78
CA VAL A 224 -1.00 -5.17 -23.19
C VAL A 224 -2.26 -4.47 -23.73
N LEU A 225 -3.33 -4.44 -22.93
CA LEU A 225 -4.64 -3.97 -23.36
C LEU A 225 -4.85 -2.47 -23.11
N ASP A 226 -4.16 -1.88 -22.14
CA ASP A 226 -4.33 -0.48 -21.76
C ASP A 226 -3.68 0.47 -22.77
N LYS A 227 -4.54 1.08 -23.61
CA LYS A 227 -4.13 1.89 -24.78
C LYS A 227 -4.63 3.34 -24.76
N HIS A 228 -5.30 3.78 -23.68
CA HIS A 228 -5.76 5.16 -23.60
C HIS A 228 -4.58 6.15 -23.54
N GLN A 229 -4.84 7.41 -23.89
CA GLN A 229 -3.80 8.46 -23.95
C GLN A 229 -3.04 8.60 -22.62
N GLN A 230 -3.74 8.54 -21.48
CA GLN A 230 -3.10 8.61 -20.16
C GLN A 230 -2.24 7.37 -19.85
N ASP A 231 -2.63 6.20 -20.33
CA ASP A 231 -1.86 4.97 -20.16
C ASP A 231 -0.56 5.04 -20.98
N GLN A 232 -0.65 5.53 -22.23
CA GLN A 232 0.53 5.76 -23.08
C GLN A 232 1.47 6.83 -22.49
N ARG A 233 0.91 7.89 -21.90
CA ARG A 233 1.67 8.92 -21.21
C ARG A 233 2.48 8.33 -20.06
N LEU A 234 1.84 7.52 -19.21
CA LEU A 234 2.50 6.85 -18.10
C LEU A 234 3.63 5.93 -18.58
N ARG A 235 3.40 5.10 -19.60
CA ARG A 235 4.46 4.23 -20.16
C ARG A 235 5.67 5.01 -20.64
N ARG A 236 5.47 6.13 -21.34
CA ARG A 236 6.58 6.99 -21.79
C ARG A 236 7.34 7.58 -20.59
N ALA A 237 6.64 7.96 -19.52
CA ALA A 237 7.27 8.44 -18.30
C ALA A 237 8.10 7.33 -17.62
N ILE A 238 7.58 6.09 -17.60
CA ILE A 238 8.29 4.92 -17.06
C ILE A 238 9.56 4.62 -17.84
N VAL A 239 9.51 4.61 -19.18
CA VAL A 239 10.70 4.39 -20.02
C VAL A 239 11.78 5.44 -19.73
N ARG A 240 11.40 6.73 -19.59
CA ARG A 240 12.34 7.78 -19.20
C ARG A 240 12.91 7.56 -17.79
N MET A 241 12.07 7.17 -16.85
CA MET A 241 12.48 6.87 -15.47
C MET A 241 13.50 5.72 -15.43
N ILE A 242 13.27 4.63 -16.18
CA ILE A 242 14.21 3.51 -16.30
C ILE A 242 15.52 3.98 -16.93
N ALA A 243 15.49 4.72 -18.04
CA ALA A 243 16.69 5.25 -18.69
C ALA A 243 17.53 6.14 -17.77
N ARG A 244 16.87 6.97 -16.96
CA ARG A 244 17.52 7.81 -15.95
C ARG A 244 18.14 6.96 -14.84
N PHE A 245 17.43 5.96 -14.33
CA PHE A 245 17.97 5.01 -13.35
C PHE A 245 19.24 4.32 -13.88
N ARG A 246 19.23 3.85 -15.14
CA ARG A 246 20.40 3.24 -15.79
C ARG A 246 21.57 4.22 -15.89
N THR A 247 21.30 5.47 -16.29
CA THR A 247 22.35 6.50 -16.43
C THR A 247 23.00 6.84 -15.08
N GLN A 248 22.22 6.87 -13.99
CA GLN A 248 22.72 7.16 -12.65
C GLN A 248 23.52 6.00 -12.05
N THR A 249 23.21 4.77 -12.43
CA THR A 249 23.77 3.56 -11.82
C THR A 249 24.87 2.89 -12.64
N GLY A 250 24.81 3.02 -13.96
CA GLY A 250 25.59 2.22 -14.90
C GLY A 250 25.07 0.80 -15.11
N MET A 251 23.98 0.40 -14.42
CA MET A 251 23.42 -0.95 -14.50
C MET A 251 22.49 -1.09 -15.71
N ASN A 252 22.41 -2.30 -16.25
CA ASN A 252 21.46 -2.67 -17.31
C ASN A 252 20.42 -3.65 -16.77
N PHE A 253 19.35 -3.84 -17.53
CA PHE A 253 18.29 -4.80 -17.23
C PHE A 253 18.18 -5.79 -18.40
N SER A 254 18.17 -7.10 -18.12
CA SER A 254 17.90 -8.17 -19.12
C SER A 254 16.56 -7.98 -19.81
N ASP A 255 15.52 -7.81 -19.01
CA ASP A 255 14.13 -7.74 -19.43
C ASP A 255 13.55 -6.36 -19.13
N GLU A 256 13.96 -5.37 -19.93
CA GLU A 256 13.48 -3.99 -19.81
C GLU A 256 11.98 -3.88 -20.11
N GLN A 257 11.44 -4.75 -20.97
CA GLN A 257 10.01 -4.77 -21.28
C GLN A 257 9.20 -5.28 -20.08
N GLY A 258 9.60 -6.39 -19.46
CA GLY A 258 8.98 -6.89 -18.24
C GLY A 258 9.08 -5.89 -17.08
N LEU A 259 10.22 -5.19 -16.94
CA LEU A 259 10.37 -4.13 -15.95
C LEU A 259 9.39 -2.99 -16.20
N THR A 260 9.29 -2.53 -17.46
CA THR A 260 8.36 -1.48 -17.87
C THR A 260 6.92 -1.88 -17.57
N ASP A 261 6.54 -3.12 -17.86
CA ASP A 261 5.20 -3.64 -17.66
C ASP A 261 4.86 -3.76 -16.16
N GLN A 262 5.78 -4.27 -15.34
CA GLN A 262 5.59 -4.36 -13.89
C GLN A 262 5.50 -2.98 -13.24
N LEU A 263 6.37 -2.05 -13.63
CA LEU A 263 6.30 -0.66 -13.17
C LEU A 263 5.01 0.01 -13.61
N TYR A 264 4.50 -0.29 -14.80
CA TYR A 264 3.22 0.22 -15.28
C TYR A 264 2.07 -0.26 -14.40
N VAL A 265 2.01 -1.55 -14.10
CA VAL A 265 0.98 -2.13 -13.21
C VAL A 265 0.98 -1.43 -11.86
N HIS A 266 2.15 -1.28 -11.24
CA HIS A 266 2.25 -0.65 -9.93
C HIS A 266 1.93 0.85 -9.98
N LEU A 267 2.59 1.61 -10.85
CA LEU A 267 2.48 3.07 -10.90
C LEU A 267 1.10 3.54 -11.36
N ALA A 268 0.42 2.80 -12.24
CA ALA A 268 -0.94 3.14 -12.64
C ALA A 268 -1.89 3.20 -11.42
N GLN A 269 -1.72 2.27 -10.47
CA GLN A 269 -2.50 2.27 -9.23
C GLN A 269 -1.96 3.27 -8.20
N ALA A 270 -0.63 3.42 -8.10
CA ALA A 270 0.01 4.33 -7.14
C ALA A 270 -0.33 5.80 -7.43
N LEU A 271 -0.52 6.19 -8.70
CA LEU A 271 -0.96 7.53 -9.08
C LEU A 271 -2.34 7.87 -8.48
N ASP A 272 -3.30 6.94 -8.60
CA ASP A 272 -4.64 7.13 -8.03
C ASP A 272 -4.56 7.18 -6.50
N ARG A 273 -3.84 6.25 -5.86
CA ARG A 273 -3.67 6.27 -4.40
C ARG A 273 -3.02 7.57 -3.91
N SER A 274 -1.97 8.03 -4.58
CA SER A 274 -1.25 9.26 -4.21
C SER A 274 -2.12 10.50 -4.36
N LEU A 275 -2.91 10.60 -5.44
CA LEU A 275 -3.79 11.75 -5.66
C LEU A 275 -4.97 11.81 -4.69
N PHE A 276 -5.44 10.65 -4.24
CA PHE A 276 -6.53 10.52 -3.27
C PHE A 276 -6.04 10.33 -1.83
N ASP A 277 -4.74 10.53 -1.58
CA ASP A 277 -4.13 10.45 -0.25
C ASP A 277 -4.41 9.12 0.47
N ILE A 278 -4.47 8.03 -0.28
CA ILE A 278 -4.68 6.67 0.22
C ILE A 278 -3.34 6.08 0.60
N GLY A 279 -3.14 5.80 1.89
CA GLY A 279 -1.94 5.12 2.36
C GLY A 279 -1.92 3.64 1.99
N ILE A 280 -0.72 3.07 1.98
CA ILE A 280 -0.46 1.65 1.75
C ILE A 280 0.33 1.06 2.91
N ASP A 281 0.38 -0.27 2.98
CA ASP A 281 1.09 -0.98 4.03
C ASP A 281 2.56 -0.57 4.13
N ASN A 282 3.01 -0.40 5.36
CA ASN A 282 4.33 0.06 5.75
C ASN A 282 5.09 -1.01 6.54
N SER A 283 4.82 -2.27 6.24
CA SER A 283 5.57 -3.41 6.77
C SER A 283 6.97 -3.54 6.15
N LEU A 284 7.17 -3.01 4.94
CA LEU A 284 8.40 -3.14 4.16
C LEU A 284 9.52 -2.09 4.39
N PRO A 285 9.28 -0.83 4.83
CA PRO A 285 10.30 0.19 4.71
C PRO A 285 11.48 0.06 5.68
N GLU A 286 11.33 -0.32 6.95
CA GLU A 286 12.47 -0.21 7.90
C GLU A 286 13.67 -1.06 7.47
N GLU A 287 13.42 -2.32 7.11
CA GLU A 287 14.48 -3.22 6.64
C GLU A 287 15.03 -2.78 5.29
N ILE A 288 14.17 -2.31 4.38
CA ILE A 288 14.62 -1.84 3.06
C ILE A 288 15.46 -0.56 3.17
N HIS A 289 15.08 0.37 4.06
CA HIS A 289 15.83 1.60 4.33
C HIS A 289 17.22 1.31 4.89
N ARG A 290 17.34 0.28 5.73
CA ARG A 290 18.64 -0.16 6.25
C ARG A 290 19.47 -0.89 5.20
N LEU A 291 18.88 -1.84 4.48
CA LEU A 291 19.63 -2.77 3.63
C LEU A 291 19.91 -2.24 2.21
N TYR A 292 19.08 -1.33 1.69
CA TYR A 292 19.14 -0.84 0.29
C TYR A 292 19.12 0.70 0.18
N PRO A 293 19.95 1.44 0.94
CA PRO A 293 19.86 2.90 1.01
C PRO A 293 20.17 3.57 -0.35
N ARG A 294 21.19 3.09 -1.07
CA ARG A 294 21.54 3.60 -2.41
C ARG A 294 20.41 3.38 -3.42
N LEU A 295 19.78 2.20 -3.40
CA LEU A 295 18.68 1.85 -4.30
C LEU A 295 17.49 2.78 -4.07
N LEU A 296 17.07 2.97 -2.81
CA LEU A 296 15.98 3.87 -2.46
C LEU A 296 16.25 5.31 -2.90
N ARG A 297 17.46 5.83 -2.64
CA ARG A 297 17.86 7.18 -3.05
C ARG A 297 17.82 7.33 -4.58
N THR A 298 18.40 6.37 -5.30
CA THR A 298 18.42 6.38 -6.77
C THR A 298 17.00 6.29 -7.34
N THR A 299 16.16 5.41 -6.80
CA THR A 299 14.75 5.31 -7.19
C THR A 299 13.99 6.61 -6.96
N LYS A 300 14.20 7.26 -5.81
CA LYS A 300 13.60 8.58 -5.50
C LYS A 300 14.02 9.63 -6.52
N GLU A 301 15.30 9.65 -6.91
CA GLU A 301 15.80 10.58 -7.93
C GLU A 301 15.20 10.28 -9.31
N ALA A 302 15.17 9.02 -9.72
CA ALA A 302 14.58 8.60 -10.99
C ALA A 302 13.09 8.94 -11.10
N LEU A 303 12.33 8.82 -9.99
CA LEU A 303 10.91 9.16 -9.93
C LEU A 303 10.62 10.66 -10.05
N SER A 304 11.59 11.53 -9.82
CA SER A 304 11.35 12.99 -9.70
C SER A 304 10.72 13.62 -10.94
N GLU A 305 11.08 13.17 -12.15
CA GLU A 305 10.46 13.63 -13.40
C GLU A 305 9.03 13.13 -13.58
N LEU A 306 8.76 11.89 -13.18
CA LEU A 306 7.42 11.31 -13.22
C LEU A 306 6.50 12.04 -12.23
N GLU A 307 6.97 12.26 -10.99
CA GLU A 307 6.27 13.07 -9.98
C GLU A 307 5.95 14.47 -10.51
N ALA A 308 6.92 15.15 -11.13
CA ALA A 308 6.72 16.47 -11.73
C ALA A 308 5.72 16.45 -12.89
N GLU A 309 5.79 15.45 -13.76
CA GLU A 309 4.88 15.31 -14.90
C GLU A 309 3.42 15.10 -14.46
N PHE A 310 3.19 14.30 -13.41
CA PHE A 310 1.85 14.03 -12.90
C PHE A 310 1.39 15.01 -11.81
N GLY A 311 2.25 15.94 -11.39
CA GLY A 311 1.93 16.97 -10.41
C GLY A 311 1.63 16.41 -9.02
N LEU A 312 2.30 15.34 -8.63
CA LEU A 312 2.11 14.68 -7.33
C LEU A 312 3.44 14.22 -6.72
N ARG A 313 3.40 13.77 -5.47
CA ARG A 313 4.53 13.14 -4.78
C ARG A 313 4.12 11.78 -4.28
N PHE A 314 4.94 10.77 -4.53
CA PHE A 314 4.77 9.46 -3.93
C PHE A 314 5.19 9.48 -2.47
N SER A 315 4.51 8.67 -1.64
CA SER A 315 4.90 8.46 -0.25
C SER A 315 6.23 7.68 -0.16
N GLY A 316 6.80 7.57 1.04
CA GLY A 316 7.99 6.75 1.25
C GLY A 316 7.73 5.28 0.91
N GLU A 317 6.55 4.78 1.25
CA GLU A 317 6.10 3.42 0.98
C GLU A 317 5.98 3.12 -0.52
N GLU A 318 5.36 4.01 -1.30
CA GLU A 318 5.25 3.83 -2.76
C GLU A 318 6.63 3.86 -3.43
N ARG A 319 7.51 4.76 -3.00
CA ARG A 319 8.91 4.79 -3.48
C ARG A 319 9.67 3.51 -3.14
N ALA A 320 9.46 2.97 -1.93
CA ALA A 320 10.07 1.72 -1.52
C ALA A 320 9.58 0.54 -2.37
N LEU A 321 8.29 0.48 -2.72
CA LEU A 321 7.77 -0.55 -3.63
C LEU A 321 8.36 -0.43 -5.04
N VAL A 322 8.52 0.78 -5.57
CA VAL A 322 9.23 0.99 -6.85
C VAL A 322 10.69 0.52 -6.74
N ALA A 323 11.35 0.78 -5.62
CA ALA A 323 12.72 0.33 -5.37
C ALA A 323 12.81 -1.20 -5.32
N VAL A 324 11.83 -1.88 -4.68
CA VAL A 324 11.74 -3.35 -4.69
C VAL A 324 11.60 -3.89 -6.12
N ILE A 325 10.79 -3.25 -6.97
CA ILE A 325 10.65 -3.66 -8.37
C ILE A 325 11.99 -3.52 -9.11
N PHE A 326 12.68 -2.39 -8.97
CA PHE A 326 14.02 -2.23 -9.54
C PHE A 326 15.01 -3.28 -9.01
N GLY A 327 15.05 -3.49 -7.70
CA GLY A 327 15.93 -4.48 -7.05
C GLY A 327 15.68 -5.90 -7.56
N ALA A 328 14.41 -6.30 -7.68
CA ALA A 328 14.03 -7.61 -8.19
C ALA A 328 14.52 -7.84 -9.64
N TRP A 329 14.47 -6.82 -10.49
CA TRP A 329 14.97 -6.92 -11.87
C TRP A 329 16.49 -6.89 -11.96
N LEU A 330 17.17 -6.14 -11.09
CA LEU A 330 18.63 -6.18 -10.99
C LEU A 330 19.14 -7.56 -10.55
N MET A 331 18.37 -8.27 -9.70
CA MET A 331 18.73 -9.60 -9.20
C MET A 331 18.52 -10.74 -10.21
N GLN A 332 17.74 -10.54 -11.29
CA GLN A 332 17.43 -11.61 -12.25
C GLN A 332 18.64 -12.06 -13.10
N GLU A 333 19.62 -11.19 -13.34
CA GLU A 333 20.81 -11.53 -14.16
C GLU A 333 22.04 -11.88 -13.35
N THR A 334 22.16 -11.35 -12.14
CA THR A 334 23.37 -11.55 -11.37
C THR A 334 23.39 -12.96 -10.81
N ASP A 335 24.32 -13.78 -11.30
CA ASP A 335 25.04 -14.78 -10.49
C ASP A 335 25.82 -14.05 -9.38
N LEU A 336 25.13 -13.25 -8.59
CA LEU A 336 25.64 -12.58 -7.41
C LEU A 336 25.92 -13.70 -6.42
N HIS A 337 27.12 -14.25 -6.52
CA HIS A 337 27.79 -14.74 -5.34
C HIS A 337 27.78 -13.53 -4.40
N GLU A 338 26.91 -13.55 -3.39
CA GLU A 338 26.89 -12.52 -2.36
C GLU A 338 28.30 -12.45 -1.80
N LYS A 339 29.10 -11.47 -2.25
CA LYS A 339 30.47 -11.33 -1.81
C LYS A 339 30.41 -10.98 -0.33
N GLN A 340 30.90 -11.89 0.50
CA GLN A 340 30.87 -11.71 1.95
C GLN A 340 31.89 -10.63 2.33
N VAL A 341 31.39 -9.53 2.90
CA VAL A 341 32.21 -8.49 3.50
C VAL A 341 32.28 -8.75 5.00
N VAL A 342 33.48 -8.75 5.57
CA VAL A 342 33.67 -8.89 7.02
C VAL A 342 33.92 -7.52 7.62
N LEU A 343 33.07 -7.09 8.56
CA LEU A 343 33.27 -5.87 9.35
C LEU A 343 33.81 -6.26 10.73
N LEU A 344 35.00 -5.75 11.07
CA LEU A 344 35.60 -5.99 12.39
C LEU A 344 34.94 -5.11 13.46
N THR A 345 34.52 -5.74 14.55
CA THR A 345 33.83 -5.08 15.67
C THR A 345 34.65 -5.09 16.97
N GLY A 346 34.36 -4.17 17.86
CA GLY A 346 35.11 -3.88 19.09
C GLY A 346 34.31 -2.96 20.03
N GLU A 347 34.94 -1.89 20.52
CA GLU A 347 34.35 -1.00 21.53
C GLU A 347 33.54 0.17 20.95
N ASP A 348 33.84 0.60 19.72
CA ASP A 348 33.23 1.78 19.08
C ASP A 348 32.10 1.39 18.12
N LYS A 349 30.94 1.10 18.70
CA LYS A 349 29.73 0.73 17.95
C LYS A 349 29.25 1.85 17.00
N ALA A 350 29.44 3.11 17.35
CA ALA A 350 28.97 4.22 16.53
C ALA A 350 29.79 4.33 15.24
N CYS A 351 31.11 4.15 15.33
CA CYS A 351 31.99 4.09 14.15
C CYS A 351 31.68 2.86 13.28
N GLU A 352 31.42 1.70 13.90
CA GLU A 352 31.01 0.48 13.19
C GLU A 352 29.72 0.67 12.39
N GLU A 353 28.68 1.24 13.00
CA GLU A 353 27.40 1.54 12.34
C GLU A 353 27.57 2.54 11.18
N LEU A 354 28.41 3.56 11.37
CA LEU A 354 28.71 4.55 10.32
C LEU A 354 29.41 3.91 9.12
N ILE A 355 30.41 3.04 9.37
CA ILE A 355 31.11 2.31 8.31
C ILE A 355 30.15 1.33 7.61
N GLU A 356 29.30 0.61 8.36
CA GLU A 356 28.28 -0.26 7.78
C GLU A 356 27.36 0.51 6.84
N GLN A 357 26.87 1.68 7.28
CA GLN A 357 26.01 2.53 6.46
C GLN A 357 26.72 2.99 5.17
N GLN A 358 27.98 3.41 5.29
CA GLN A 358 28.77 3.82 4.12
C GLN A 358 28.96 2.66 3.14
N LEU A 359 29.20 1.44 3.63
CA LEU A 359 29.32 0.25 2.80
C LEU A 359 28.04 -0.06 2.04
N ARG A 360 26.90 -0.01 2.72
CA ARG A 360 25.59 -0.24 2.08
C ARG A 360 25.23 0.83 1.05
N GLU A 361 25.80 2.04 1.15
CA GLU A 361 25.67 3.08 0.13
C GLU A 361 26.58 2.86 -1.10
N LEU A 362 27.53 1.92 -1.05
CA LEU A 362 28.41 1.64 -2.19
C LEU A 362 27.77 0.78 -3.27
N THR A 363 26.76 -0.02 -2.94
CA THR A 363 26.10 -0.93 -3.89
C THR A 363 24.60 -0.71 -3.92
N LEU A 364 23.95 -1.05 -5.04
CA LEU A 364 22.48 -0.99 -5.14
C LEU A 364 21.81 -2.22 -4.53
N LEU A 365 22.48 -3.36 -4.65
CA LEU A 365 22.04 -4.65 -4.15
C LEU A 365 22.64 -4.91 -2.77
N PRO A 366 22.02 -5.78 -1.96
CA PRO A 366 22.35 -5.91 -0.56
C PRO A 366 23.72 -6.58 -0.41
N LEU A 367 24.48 -6.11 0.57
CA LEU A 367 25.76 -6.72 0.95
C LEU A 367 25.55 -7.69 2.11
N ASN A 368 26.16 -8.86 1.97
CA ASN A 368 26.28 -9.83 3.05
C ASN A 368 27.45 -9.40 3.96
N ILE A 369 27.12 -8.63 5.00
CA ILE A 369 28.08 -8.12 5.99
C ILE A 369 28.10 -9.05 7.20
N ARG A 370 29.23 -9.73 7.41
CA ARG A 370 29.48 -10.58 8.58
C ARG A 370 30.27 -9.80 9.62
N TYR A 371 29.73 -9.71 10.83
CA TYR A 371 30.44 -9.10 11.96
C TYR A 371 31.40 -10.12 12.58
N LEU A 372 32.63 -9.69 12.83
CA LEU A 372 33.65 -10.50 13.49
C LEU A 372 34.40 -9.65 14.50
N SER A 373 34.48 -10.09 15.77
CA SER A 373 35.21 -9.30 16.76
C SER A 373 36.71 -9.24 16.42
N LEU A 374 37.35 -8.11 16.75
CA LEU A 374 38.78 -7.91 16.53
C LEU A 374 39.63 -9.01 17.21
N GLU A 375 39.21 -9.47 18.39
CA GLU A 375 39.87 -10.57 19.11
C GLU A 375 39.78 -11.89 18.36
N ALA A 376 38.58 -12.25 17.87
CA ALA A 376 38.37 -13.46 17.09
C ALA A 376 39.17 -13.43 15.78
N PHE A 377 39.16 -12.29 15.10
CA PHE A 377 39.95 -12.09 13.87
C PHE A 377 41.46 -12.28 14.11
N LYS A 378 42.02 -11.75 15.21
CA LYS A 378 43.44 -11.93 15.54
C LYS A 378 43.81 -13.39 15.82
N LYS A 379 42.87 -14.17 16.35
CA LYS A 379 43.09 -15.58 16.73
C LYS A 379 42.88 -16.54 15.56
N GLU A 380 41.85 -16.31 14.75
CA GLU A 380 41.32 -17.27 13.78
C GLU A 380 41.45 -16.79 12.33
N GLY A 381 41.71 -15.50 12.11
CA GLY A 381 41.77 -14.87 10.79
C GLY A 381 40.39 -14.58 10.19
N ALA A 382 40.38 -14.24 8.90
CA ALA A 382 39.14 -14.06 8.15
C ALA A 382 38.52 -15.42 7.73
N PRO A 383 37.18 -15.51 7.62
CA PRO A 383 36.51 -16.61 6.93
C PRO A 383 37.05 -16.78 5.50
N ARG A 384 37.13 -18.02 5.01
CA ARG A 384 37.62 -18.33 3.65
C ARG A 384 36.77 -17.73 2.53
N GLU A 385 35.48 -17.53 2.80
CA GLU A 385 34.49 -17.00 1.87
C GLU A 385 34.49 -15.46 1.84
N ALA A 386 35.25 -14.81 2.72
CA ALA A 386 35.31 -13.36 2.78
C ALA A 386 36.00 -12.81 1.53
N ALA A 387 35.29 -11.97 0.78
CA ALA A 387 35.85 -11.23 -0.35
C ALA A 387 36.66 -10.00 0.12
N LEU A 388 36.32 -9.45 1.29
CA LEU A 388 36.88 -8.20 1.80
C LEU A 388 36.77 -8.15 3.33
N VAL A 389 37.81 -7.63 4.00
CA VAL A 389 37.79 -7.31 5.44
C VAL A 389 37.89 -5.80 5.61
N ILE A 390 37.00 -5.24 6.42
CA ILE A 390 36.98 -3.82 6.76
C ILE A 390 37.10 -3.69 8.27
N THR A 391 37.97 -2.80 8.71
CA THR A 391 38.22 -2.56 10.13
C THR A 391 38.23 -1.07 10.43
N PRO A 392 37.53 -0.60 11.48
CA PRO A 392 37.79 0.72 12.06
C PRO A 392 39.08 0.75 12.89
N TYR A 393 39.52 -0.42 13.35
CA TYR A 393 40.60 -0.55 14.31
C TYR A 393 41.95 -0.81 13.62
N PRO A 394 43.05 -0.25 14.16
CA PRO A 394 44.38 -0.59 13.72
C PRO A 394 44.66 -2.07 14.03
N THR A 395 44.95 -2.85 12.99
CA THR A 395 45.27 -4.28 13.12
C THR A 395 46.35 -4.68 12.11
N ALA A 396 47.20 -5.63 12.49
CA ALA A 396 48.23 -6.17 11.60
C ALA A 396 47.62 -7.14 10.58
N LEU A 397 48.11 -7.12 9.35
CA LEU A 397 47.69 -8.04 8.28
C LEU A 397 48.07 -9.49 8.62
N PRO A 398 47.12 -10.44 8.63
CA PRO A 398 47.44 -11.86 8.64
C PRO A 398 48.21 -12.26 7.36
N LEU A 399 49.12 -13.23 7.46
CA LEU A 399 49.97 -13.73 6.36
C LEU A 399 49.19 -14.19 5.11
N PHE A 400 47.97 -14.68 5.28
CA PHE A 400 47.01 -14.96 4.21
C PHE A 400 45.66 -14.38 4.61
N SER A 401 45.24 -13.31 3.96
CA SER A 401 43.94 -12.71 4.20
C SER A 401 43.36 -12.15 2.91
N PRO A 402 42.02 -12.10 2.79
CA PRO A 402 41.38 -11.27 1.78
C PRO A 402 41.85 -9.82 1.95
N PRO A 403 41.67 -8.96 0.92
CA PRO A 403 42.01 -7.55 1.01
C PRO A 403 41.48 -6.94 2.33
N LEU A 404 42.34 -6.25 3.06
CA LEU A 404 42.00 -5.58 4.32
C LEU A 404 42.07 -4.07 4.14
N ILE A 405 40.96 -3.39 4.46
CA ILE A 405 40.86 -1.93 4.41
C ILE A 405 40.65 -1.40 5.81
N HIS A 406 41.59 -0.57 6.27
CA HIS A 406 41.46 0.20 7.50
C HIS A 406 40.73 1.51 7.19
N ALA A 407 39.53 1.67 7.74
CA ALA A 407 38.72 2.88 7.65
C ALA A 407 38.92 3.70 8.92
N VAL A 408 39.48 4.91 8.82
CA VAL A 408 39.67 5.80 9.98
C VAL A 408 38.46 6.74 10.01
N GLU A 409 37.53 6.50 10.94
CA GLU A 409 36.25 7.22 11.12
C GLU A 409 35.26 7.09 9.94
N THR A 410 35.74 7.17 8.70
CA THR A 410 34.96 7.06 7.47
C THR A 410 35.78 6.42 6.34
N LEU A 411 35.08 5.83 5.36
CA LEU A 411 35.67 5.41 4.09
C LEU A 411 35.90 6.62 3.20
N ASN A 412 37.15 6.89 2.83
CA ASN A 412 37.47 7.97 1.89
C ASN A 412 37.08 7.61 0.45
N SER A 413 37.02 8.59 -0.46
CA SER A 413 36.56 8.38 -1.84
C SER A 413 37.36 7.33 -2.63
N GLN A 414 38.67 7.22 -2.39
CA GLN A 414 39.50 6.20 -3.04
C GLN A 414 39.17 4.80 -2.53
N GLN A 415 38.98 4.65 -1.22
CA GLN A 415 38.54 3.39 -0.61
C GLN A 415 37.15 2.99 -1.11
N GLN A 416 36.21 3.93 -1.16
CA GLN A 416 34.85 3.70 -1.65
C GLN A 416 34.85 3.17 -3.08
N GLU A 417 35.60 3.80 -3.99
CA GLU A 417 35.69 3.35 -5.39
C GLU A 417 36.33 1.97 -5.50
N HIS A 418 37.42 1.73 -4.75
CA HIS A 418 38.12 0.45 -4.75
C HIS A 418 37.22 -0.69 -4.25
N ILE A 419 36.51 -0.45 -3.14
CA ILE A 419 35.55 -1.40 -2.56
C ILE A 419 34.42 -1.67 -3.56
N ARG A 420 33.88 -0.62 -4.18
CA ARG A 420 32.81 -0.75 -5.16
C ARG A 420 33.22 -1.64 -6.33
N VAL A 421 34.39 -1.41 -6.92
CA VAL A 421 34.92 -2.25 -8.01
C VAL A 421 35.09 -3.70 -7.55
N MET A 422 35.56 -3.93 -6.32
CA MET A 422 35.67 -5.29 -5.77
C MET A 422 34.31 -5.96 -5.56
N LEU A 423 33.27 -5.21 -5.21
CA LEU A 423 31.94 -5.76 -4.93
C LEU A 423 31.09 -5.95 -6.19
N GLU A 424 31.28 -5.11 -7.21
CA GLU A 424 30.52 -5.12 -8.47
C GLU A 424 31.23 -5.90 -9.61
N SER A 425 32.50 -6.31 -9.44
CA SER A 425 33.21 -7.25 -10.34
C SER A 425 32.77 -8.69 -10.16
#